data_AF-A0A7K3EEB8-F1
#
_entry.id   AF-A0A7K3EEB8-F1
#
_cell.length_a   1.000
_cell.length_b   1.000
_cell.length_c   1.000
_cell.angle_alpha   90.00
_cell.angle_beta   90.00
_cell.angle_gamma   90.00
#
_symmetry.space_group_name_H-M   'P 1'
#
loop_
_entity.id
_entity.type
_entity.pdbx_description
1 polymer ?
#
loop_
_entity_poly.entity_id
_entity_poly.type
_entity_poly.pdbx_seq_one_letter_code
_entity_poly.pdbx_strand_id
1 'polypeptide(L)'
;MRANGGVERYTVEEIGARDGWVCGLCLDPVDRVREHPDPRSPSIDHVRTISSGGTDTRDNVRLTHWGCNHARNDSTPLRTVEEAEAQRAALGRLPGLRDLAESLKAEDMVRRSQAYHSPERYRAKLARRVERYEREGR
;
A
#
# COMPACT_ATOMS: atom_id res chain seq x y z
N MET A 1 8.26 -18.43 -13.89
CA MET A 1 7.93 -18.92 -12.53
C MET A 1 7.66 -17.70 -11.67
N ARG A 2 6.52 -17.63 -10.96
CA ARG A 2 6.30 -16.55 -9.99
C ARG A 2 7.33 -16.77 -8.88
N ALA A 3 8.30 -15.87 -8.74
CA ALA A 3 9.37 -15.96 -7.74
C ALA A 3 8.88 -15.64 -6.32
N ASN A 4 7.57 -15.47 -6.15
CA ASN A 4 6.95 -15.04 -4.90
C ASN A 4 6.44 -16.30 -4.20
N GLY A 5 6.88 -16.50 -2.95
CA GLY A 5 6.75 -17.75 -2.17
C GLY A 5 5.34 -18.29 -1.96
N GLY A 6 4.92 -18.45 -0.69
CA GLY A 6 3.67 -19.13 -0.33
C GLY A 6 2.41 -18.42 -0.84
N VAL A 7 1.37 -19.21 -1.07
CA VAL A 7 -0.01 -18.76 -1.31
C VAL A 7 -0.92 -19.46 -0.31
N GLU A 8 -1.74 -18.69 0.41
CA GLU A 8 -2.73 -19.21 1.35
C GLU A 8 -4.14 -18.84 0.90
N ARG A 9 -5.11 -19.71 1.20
CA ARG A 9 -6.52 -19.37 1.06
C ARG A 9 -6.98 -18.64 2.32
N TYR A 10 -7.57 -17.46 2.15
CA TYR A 10 -8.24 -16.67 3.19
C TYR A 10 -9.42 -15.90 2.62
N THR A 11 -10.30 -15.43 3.51
CA THR A 11 -11.43 -14.56 3.15
C THR A 11 -11.24 -13.13 3.67
N VAL A 12 -12.04 -12.19 3.14
CA VAL A 12 -12.07 -10.81 3.65
C VAL A 12 -12.51 -10.79 5.11
N GLU A 13 -13.52 -11.58 5.47
CA GLU A 13 -13.98 -11.77 6.84
C GLU A 13 -12.87 -12.22 7.80
N GLU A 14 -12.06 -13.21 7.40
CA GLU A 14 -10.97 -13.73 8.24
C GLU A 14 -9.90 -12.67 8.49
N ILE A 15 -9.44 -11.99 7.43
CA ILE A 15 -8.43 -10.94 7.55
C ILE A 15 -8.99 -9.73 8.31
N GLY A 16 -10.24 -9.35 8.03
CA GLY A 16 -10.88 -8.24 8.71
C GLY A 16 -11.12 -8.49 10.19
N ALA A 17 -11.51 -9.71 10.57
CA ALA A 17 -11.62 -10.09 11.98
C ALA A 17 -10.26 -10.05 12.70
N ARG A 18 -9.20 -10.55 12.05
CA ARG A 18 -7.83 -10.49 12.58
C ARG A 18 -7.36 -9.04 12.78
N ASP A 19 -7.66 -8.17 11.81
CA ASP A 19 -7.22 -6.77 11.80
C ASP A 19 -8.17 -5.83 12.56
N GLY A 20 -9.17 -6.38 13.28
CA GLY A 20 -10.12 -5.60 14.07
C GLY A 20 -11.00 -4.67 13.24
N TRP A 21 -11.18 -4.95 11.95
CA TRP A 21 -11.85 -4.08 10.98
C TRP A 21 -11.28 -2.67 10.91
N VAL A 22 -9.97 -2.53 11.16
CA VAL A 22 -9.24 -1.28 11.01
C VAL A 22 -8.42 -1.33 9.73
N CYS A 23 -8.49 -0.25 8.94
CA CYS A 23 -7.70 -0.13 7.72
C CYS A 23 -6.22 0.01 8.08
N GLY A 24 -5.37 -0.93 7.65
CA GLY A 24 -3.94 -0.89 7.94
C GLY A 24 -3.14 0.18 7.17
N LEU A 25 -3.82 1.11 6.48
CA LEU A 25 -3.22 2.28 5.81
C LEU A 25 -3.58 3.59 6.50
N CYS A 26 -4.87 3.89 6.62
CA CYS A 26 -5.34 5.14 7.21
C CYS A 26 -5.64 5.05 8.70
N LEU A 27 -5.67 3.83 9.26
CA LEU A 27 -5.99 3.51 10.65
C LEU A 27 -7.43 3.83 11.08
N ASP A 28 -8.32 4.13 10.13
CA ASP A 28 -9.75 4.32 10.40
C ASP A 28 -10.53 2.99 10.24
N PRO A 29 -11.71 2.86 10.88
CA PRO A 29 -12.58 1.70 10.71
C PRO A 29 -13.02 1.47 9.26
N VAL A 30 -13.12 0.20 8.88
CA VAL A 30 -13.63 -0.26 7.58
C VAL A 30 -15.05 -0.80 7.76
N ASP A 31 -15.98 -0.26 6.99
CA ASP A 31 -17.37 -0.68 7.02
C ASP A 31 -17.57 -1.96 6.19
N ARG A 32 -18.00 -3.02 6.87
CA ARG A 32 -18.14 -4.38 6.34
C ARG A 32 -19.25 -4.48 5.31
N VAL A 33 -20.26 -3.61 5.39
CA VAL A 33 -21.45 -3.69 4.54
C VAL A 33 -21.28 -2.94 3.22
N ARG A 34 -20.17 -2.22 3.05
CA ARG A 34 -19.90 -1.45 1.84
C ARG A 34 -19.38 -2.38 0.75
N GLU A 35 -19.99 -2.28 -0.42
CA GLU A 35 -19.60 -3.07 -1.58
C GLU A 35 -18.79 -2.24 -2.58
N HIS A 36 -17.93 -2.90 -3.34
CA HIS A 36 -17.30 -2.27 -4.49
C HIS A 36 -18.37 -1.77 -5.47
N PRO A 37 -18.32 -0.53 -5.98
CA PRO A 37 -17.15 0.35 -6.08
C PRO A 37 -17.03 1.47 -5.02
N ASP A 38 -17.73 1.38 -3.89
CA ASP A 38 -17.61 2.39 -2.81
C ASP A 38 -16.14 2.45 -2.31
N PRO A 39 -15.51 3.64 -2.29
CA PRO A 39 -14.19 3.87 -1.70
C PRO A 39 -13.99 3.28 -0.29
N ARG A 40 -15.06 3.16 0.49
CA ARG A 40 -15.09 2.65 1.87
C ARG A 40 -15.22 1.13 1.97
N SER A 41 -15.47 0.44 0.86
CA SER A 41 -15.57 -1.03 0.84
C SER A 41 -14.29 -1.72 1.31
N PRO A 42 -14.38 -2.90 1.95
CA PRO A 42 -13.21 -3.64 2.40
C PRO A 42 -12.43 -4.20 1.22
N SER A 43 -11.10 -4.23 1.36
CA SER A 43 -10.17 -4.74 0.36
C SER A 43 -8.96 -5.38 1.03
N ILE A 44 -8.45 -6.45 0.43
CA ILE A 44 -7.23 -7.11 0.89
C ILE A 44 -6.03 -6.53 0.17
N ASP A 45 -5.03 -6.19 0.98
CA ASP A 45 -3.86 -5.49 0.55
C ASP A 45 -2.57 -6.23 0.92
N HIS A 46 -1.66 -6.39 -0.04
CA HIS A 46 -0.32 -6.93 0.24
C HIS A 46 0.60 -5.89 0.88
N VAL A 47 1.03 -6.14 2.12
CA VAL A 47 1.94 -5.29 2.89
C VAL A 47 3.23 -5.01 2.12
N ARG A 48 3.83 -6.05 1.52
CA ARG A 48 4.81 -5.96 0.44
C ARG A 48 4.16 -6.44 -0.85
N THR A 49 4.19 -5.64 -1.90
CA THR A 49 3.49 -5.97 -3.14
C THR A 49 4.08 -7.20 -3.83
N ILE A 50 3.23 -7.95 -4.54
CA ILE A 50 3.65 -9.13 -5.32
C ILE A 50 4.75 -8.74 -6.33
N SER A 51 4.63 -7.59 -7.00
CA SER A 51 5.67 -7.10 -7.93
C SER A 51 7.02 -6.82 -7.24
N SER A 52 7.00 -6.52 -5.95
CA SER A 52 8.18 -6.28 -5.13
C SER A 52 8.68 -7.53 -4.39
N GLY A 53 8.18 -8.72 -4.72
CA GLY A 53 8.59 -9.99 -4.10
C GLY A 53 7.77 -10.43 -2.89
N GLY A 54 6.63 -9.79 -2.60
CA GLY A 54 5.75 -10.20 -1.51
C GLY A 54 4.97 -11.49 -1.80
N THR A 55 4.64 -12.24 -0.74
CA THR A 55 3.84 -13.48 -0.78
C THR A 55 2.34 -13.20 -0.69
N ASP A 56 1.51 -14.18 -1.05
CA ASP A 56 0.05 -14.11 -0.92
C ASP A 56 -0.39 -14.94 0.30
N THR A 57 0.08 -14.53 1.48
CA THR A 57 -0.09 -15.26 2.75
C THR A 57 -0.68 -14.33 3.79
N ARG A 58 -1.33 -14.87 4.83
CA ARG A 58 -1.91 -14.07 5.92
C ARG A 58 -0.91 -13.06 6.46
N ASP A 59 0.34 -13.45 6.67
CA ASP A 59 1.39 -12.58 7.23
C ASP A 59 1.78 -11.39 6.35
N ASN A 60 1.56 -11.48 5.04
CA ASN A 60 1.86 -10.40 4.09
C ASN A 60 0.61 -9.70 3.56
N VAL A 61 -0.58 -10.00 4.06
CA VAL A 61 -1.80 -9.26 3.71
C VAL A 61 -2.41 -8.55 4.91
N ARG A 62 -3.17 -7.49 4.64
CA ARG A 62 -3.93 -6.71 5.62
C ARG A 62 -5.25 -6.22 5.05
N LEU A 63 -6.20 -5.89 5.93
CA LEU A 63 -7.42 -5.20 5.57
C LEU A 63 -7.14 -3.72 5.29
N THR A 64 -7.78 -3.20 4.25
CA THR A 64 -7.79 -1.77 3.90
C THR A 64 -9.15 -1.36 3.37
N HIS A 65 -9.43 -0.06 3.32
CA HIS A 65 -10.46 0.45 2.40
C HIS A 65 -9.98 0.26 0.96
N TRP A 66 -10.89 -0.08 0.05
CA TRP A 66 -10.62 -0.17 -1.39
C TRP A 66 -10.02 1.14 -1.93
N GLY A 67 -10.54 2.29 -1.50
CA GLY A 67 -10.02 3.60 -1.89
C GLY A 67 -8.59 3.86 -1.42
N CYS A 68 -8.22 3.42 -0.21
CA CYS A 68 -6.86 3.52 0.30
C CYS A 68 -5.91 2.56 -0.43
N ASN A 69 -6.33 1.32 -0.64
CA ASN A 69 -5.57 0.31 -1.37
C ASN A 69 -5.23 0.81 -2.78
N HIS A 70 -6.26 1.23 -3.52
CA HIS A 70 -6.11 1.77 -4.85
C HIS A 70 -5.22 3.03 -4.86
N ALA A 71 -5.29 3.89 -3.83
CA ALA A 71 -4.42 5.06 -3.74
C ALA A 71 -2.95 4.71 -3.47
N ARG A 72 -2.67 3.60 -2.78
CA ARG A 72 -1.28 3.10 -2.59
C ARG A 72 -0.74 2.50 -3.89
N ASN A 73 -1.58 1.80 -4.65
CA ASN A 73 -1.17 1.06 -5.83
C ASN A 73 -0.05 0.05 -5.48
N ASP A 74 1.00 -0.02 -6.28
CA ASP A 74 2.17 -0.88 -6.09
C ASP A 74 3.28 -0.26 -5.21
N SER A 75 3.05 0.96 -4.68
CA SER A 75 4.04 1.69 -3.88
C SER A 75 4.18 1.08 -2.49
N THR A 76 5.26 0.33 -2.27
CA THR A 76 5.64 -0.21 -0.95
C THR A 76 6.51 0.81 -0.22
N PRO A 77 6.22 1.15 1.05
CA PRO A 77 7.04 2.08 1.82
C PRO A 77 8.45 1.52 2.04
N LEU A 78 9.45 2.38 1.85
CA LEU A 78 10.82 2.12 2.29
C LEU A 78 10.88 2.22 3.81
N ARG A 79 11.26 1.14 4.49
CA ARG A 79 11.34 1.08 5.96
C ARG A 79 12.77 1.22 6.45
N THR A 80 13.72 0.74 5.66
CA THR A 80 15.13 0.63 6.04
C THR A 80 16.03 1.36 5.04
N VAL A 81 17.23 1.73 5.50
CA VAL A 81 18.25 2.34 4.64
C VAL A 81 18.67 1.32 3.58
N GLU A 82 18.79 0.05 3.94
CA GLU A 82 19.15 -1.03 3.04
C GLU A 82 18.16 -1.20 1.88
N GLU A 83 16.85 -1.12 2.14
CA GLU A 83 15.82 -1.11 1.09
C GLU A 83 15.95 0.12 0.18
N ALA A 84 16.23 1.29 0.77
CA ALA A 84 16.41 2.52 0.01
C ALA A 84 17.69 2.49 -0.86
N GLU A 85 18.77 1.91 -0.36
CA GLU A 85 20.00 1.70 -1.11
C GLU A 85 19.81 0.71 -2.25
N ALA A 86 19.08 -0.38 -2.03
CA ALA A 86 18.73 -1.31 -3.10
C ALA A 86 17.91 -0.62 -4.21
N GLN A 87 16.94 0.22 -3.84
CA GLN A 87 16.16 1.00 -4.80
C GLN A 87 17.02 2.07 -5.51
N ARG A 88 17.90 2.78 -4.79
CA ARG A 88 18.85 3.74 -5.36
C ARG A 88 19.78 3.06 -6.37
N ALA A 89 20.32 1.90 -6.01
CA ALA A 89 21.17 1.10 -6.89
C ALA A 89 20.41 0.62 -8.14
N ALA A 90 19.14 0.25 -8.01
CA ALA A 90 18.30 -0.10 -9.15
C ALA A 90 18.08 1.10 -10.10
N LEU A 91 17.83 2.30 -9.56
CA LEU A 91 17.73 3.52 -10.36
C LEU A 91 19.05 3.84 -11.09
N GLY A 92 20.19 3.66 -10.43
CA GLY A 92 21.52 3.92 -11.03
C GLY A 92 21.86 3.01 -12.22
N ARG A 93 21.17 1.87 -12.37
CA ARG A 93 21.31 0.98 -13.54
C ARG A 93 20.63 1.54 -14.79
N LEU A 94 19.71 2.50 -14.64
CA LEU A 94 19.00 3.12 -15.76
C LEU A 94 19.84 4.29 -16.29
N PRO A 95 20.26 4.29 -17.57
CA PRO A 95 21.19 5.29 -18.09
C PRO A 95 20.77 6.75 -17.86
N GLY A 96 19.48 7.05 -17.99
CA GLY A 96 18.95 8.40 -17.80
C GLY A 96 18.71 8.82 -16.34
N LEU A 97 18.92 7.93 -15.36
CA LEU A 97 18.65 8.20 -13.93
C LEU A 97 19.89 8.03 -13.05
N ARG A 98 21.07 7.82 -13.62
CA ARG A 98 22.32 7.63 -12.85
C ARG A 98 22.62 8.83 -11.97
N ASP A 99 22.69 10.02 -12.54
CA ASP A 99 23.01 11.25 -11.79
C ASP A 99 21.99 11.53 -10.69
N LEU A 100 20.70 11.25 -10.98
CA LEU A 100 19.65 11.31 -9.97
C LEU A 100 19.94 10.34 -8.84
N ALA A 101 20.21 9.06 -9.14
CA ALA A 101 20.51 8.05 -8.14
C ALA A 101 21.71 8.42 -7.26
N GLU A 102 22.78 8.96 -7.84
CA GLU A 102 23.97 9.42 -7.11
C GLU A 102 23.69 10.62 -6.20
N SER A 103 22.76 11.51 -6.59
CA SER A 103 22.35 12.65 -5.76
C SER A 103 21.46 12.28 -4.57
N LEU A 104 20.85 11.09 -4.58
CA LEU A 104 19.89 10.67 -3.56
C LEU A 104 20.59 10.08 -2.33
N LYS A 105 20.23 10.60 -1.15
CA LYS A 105 20.58 10.01 0.15
C LYS A 105 19.52 9.00 0.55
N ALA A 106 19.96 7.81 0.97
CA ALA A 106 19.06 6.71 1.31
C ALA A 106 18.16 7.05 2.50
N GLU A 107 18.69 7.75 3.50
CA GLU A 107 17.95 8.23 4.67
C GLU A 107 16.85 9.23 4.28
N ASP A 108 17.13 10.10 3.30
CA ASP A 108 16.14 11.04 2.77
C ASP A 108 15.05 10.32 1.98
N MET A 109 15.40 9.28 1.23
CA MET A 109 14.44 8.42 0.52
C MET A 109 13.50 7.72 1.49
N VAL A 110 14.03 7.10 2.56
CA VAL A 110 13.23 6.47 3.63
C VAL A 110 12.29 7.49 4.24
N ARG A 111 12.81 8.64 4.69
CA ARG A 111 12.00 9.68 5.33
C ARG A 111 10.87 10.18 4.43
N ARG A 112 11.16 10.46 3.15
CA ARG A 112 10.15 10.91 2.17
C ARG A 112 9.12 9.82 1.89
N SER A 113 9.55 8.57 1.75
CA SER A 113 8.66 7.43 1.54
C SER A 113 7.71 7.23 2.72
N GLN A 114 8.22 7.23 3.95
CA GLN A 114 7.41 7.10 5.16
C GLN A 114 6.43 8.26 5.32
N ALA A 115 6.87 9.50 5.07
CA ALA A 115 5.98 10.67 5.07
C ALA A 115 4.89 10.57 3.98
N TYR A 116 5.22 10.02 2.81
CA TYR A 116 4.25 9.75 1.76
C TYR A 116 3.25 8.65 2.16
N HIS A 117 3.67 7.66 2.94
CA HIS A 117 2.82 6.55 3.37
C HIS A 117 2.20 6.78 4.76
N SER A 118 1.88 8.04 5.10
CA SER A 118 1.27 8.37 6.40
C SER A 118 -0.24 8.11 6.45
N PRO A 119 -0.80 7.74 7.63
CA PRO A 119 -2.23 7.60 7.82
C PRO A 119 -3.03 8.85 7.43
N GLU A 120 -2.55 10.04 7.78
CA GLU A 120 -3.17 11.34 7.48
C GLU A 120 -3.37 11.51 5.98
N ARG A 121 -2.36 11.12 5.19
CA ARG A 121 -2.42 11.22 3.75
C ARG A 121 -3.46 10.27 3.17
N TYR A 122 -3.53 9.04 3.68
CA TYR A 122 -4.53 8.07 3.23
C TYR A 122 -5.95 8.50 3.60
N ARG A 123 -6.16 9.08 4.79
CA ARG A 123 -7.43 9.68 5.19
C ARG A 123 -7.85 10.79 4.23
N ALA A 124 -6.95 11.74 3.94
CA ALA A 124 -7.23 12.83 3.00
C ALA A 124 -7.54 12.34 1.58
N LYS A 125 -6.87 11.27 1.12
CA LYS A 125 -7.13 10.66 -0.19
C LYS A 125 -8.46 9.92 -0.23
N LEU A 126 -8.80 9.19 0.83
CA LEU A 126 -10.07 8.50 0.95
C LEU A 126 -11.23 9.49 0.96
N ALA A 127 -11.15 10.55 1.77
CA ALA A 127 -12.19 11.58 1.87
C ALA A 127 -12.52 12.19 0.49
N ARG A 128 -11.50 12.57 -0.29
CA ARG A 128 -11.70 13.11 -1.66
C ARG A 128 -12.36 12.11 -2.61
N ARG A 129 -12.08 10.81 -2.44
CA ARG A 129 -12.71 9.75 -3.24
C ARG A 129 -14.16 9.54 -2.84
N VAL A 130 -14.45 9.54 -1.54
CA VAL A 130 -15.82 9.44 -1.00
C VAL A 130 -16.66 10.61 -1.48
N GLU A 131 -16.17 11.84 -1.35
CA GLU A 131 -16.86 13.05 -1.82
C GLU A 131 -17.19 12.94 -3.32
N ARG A 132 -16.23 12.47 -4.13
CA ARG A 132 -16.46 12.26 -5.56
C ARG A 132 -17.51 11.16 -5.82
N TYR A 133 -17.42 10.04 -5.10
CA TYR A 133 -18.34 8.91 -5.24
C TYR A 133 -19.79 9.32 -4.93
N GLU A 134 -19.98 10.04 -3.83
CA GLU A 134 -21.28 10.53 -3.39
C GLU A 134 -21.84 11.58 -4.36
N ARG A 135 -21.00 12.49 -4.87
CA ARG A 135 -21.40 13.48 -5.88
C ARG A 135 -21.82 12.83 -7.21
N GLU A 136 -21.21 11.71 -7.57
CA GLU A 136 -21.57 10.94 -8.77
C GLU A 136 -22.85 10.09 -8.59
N GLY A 137 -23.46 10.08 -7.39
CA GLY A 137 -24.70 9.37 -7.11
C GLY A 137 -24.57 7.84 -7.18
N ARG A 138 -23.39 7.33 -6.85
CA ARG A 138 -23.05 5.90 -6.89
C ARG A 138 -23.19 5.26 -5.52
#